data_AF-A0A5B0SRH7-F1
#
_entry.id   AF-A0A5B0SRH7-F1
#
_cell.length_a   1.000
_cell.length_b   1.000
_cell.length_c   1.000
_cell.angle_alpha   90.00
_cell.angle_beta   90.00
_cell.angle_gamma   90.00
#
_symmetry.space_group_name_H-M   'P 1'
#
loop_
_entity.id
_entity.type
_entity.pdbx_description
1 polymer ?
#
loop_
_entity_poly.entity_id
_entity_poly.type
_entity_poly.pdbx_seq_one_letter_code
_entity_poly.pdbx_strand_id
1 'polypeptide(L)' 'GLDVLEQEPLSVDSPLLSLPTVVAVPHIGSATHEPRYNMAACAVANLIDAMQGRVEKNCVNPQVAS' A
#
# COMPACT_ATOMS: atom_id res chain seq x y z
N GLY A 1 18.39 2.39 3.66
CA GLY A 1 17.24 3.30 3.64
C GLY A 1 16.01 2.55 4.08
N LEU A 2 15.12 3.19 4.83
CA LEU A 2 13.89 2.62 5.38
C LEU A 2 12.69 3.31 4.72
N ASP A 3 11.80 2.54 4.09
CA ASP A 3 10.53 3.07 3.54
C ASP A 3 9.33 2.71 4.43
N VAL A 4 9.43 1.61 5.17
CA VAL A 4 8.39 1.14 6.10
C VAL A 4 8.89 1.22 7.53
N LEU A 5 7.98 1.55 8.44
CA LEU A 5 8.27 1.69 9.87
C LEU A 5 7.21 0.92 10.67
N GLU A 6 7.57 0.42 11.86
CA GLU A 6 6.64 -0.36 12.68
C GLU A 6 5.40 0.44 13.07
N GLN A 7 5.60 1.72 13.42
CA GLN A 7 4.53 2.69 13.63
C GLN A 7 4.63 3.80 12.58
N GLU A 8 3.52 4.03 11.89
CA GLU A 8 3.37 5.12 10.93
C GLU A 8 2.23 6.07 11.40
N PRO A 9 2.41 7.40 11.34
CA PRO A 9 3.65 8.11 10.97
C PRO A 9 4.74 7.96 12.05
N LEU A 10 6.00 8.13 11.67
CA LEU A 10 7.11 8.17 12.62
C LEU A 10 6.97 9.38 13.55
N SER A 11 7.20 9.19 14.85
CA SER A 11 7.32 10.31 15.78
C SER A 11 8.50 11.21 15.40
N VAL A 12 8.31 12.53 15.51
CA VAL A 12 9.37 13.52 15.28
C VAL A 12 10.52 13.40 16.28
N ASP A 13 10.25 12.84 17.46
CA ASP A 13 11.25 12.58 18.51
C ASP A 13 11.93 11.22 18.36
N SER A 14 11.69 10.50 17.25
CA SER A 14 12.25 9.18 17.02
C SER A 14 13.79 9.23 16.95
N PRO A 15 14.50 8.40 17.74
CA PRO A 15 15.95 8.30 17.68
C PRO A 15 16.48 7.96 16.27
N LEU A 16 15.69 7.24 15.47
CA LEU A 16 16.04 6.88 14.10
C LEU A 16 16.32 8.11 13.22
N LEU A 17 15.66 9.24 13.46
CA LEU A 17 15.85 10.47 12.69
C LEU A 17 17.17 11.19 13.03
N SER A 18 17.82 10.82 14.13
CA SER A 18 19.12 11.37 14.55
C SER A 18 20.33 10.55 14.10
N LEU A 19 20.11 9.35 13.56
CA LEU A 19 21.20 8.45 13.17
C LEU A 19 21.78 8.88 11.81
N PRO A 20 23.08 9.21 11.72
CA PRO A 20 23.68 9.70 10.48
C PRO A 20 23.77 8.64 9.37
N THR A 21 23.63 7.37 9.73
CA THR A 21 23.66 6.23 8.81
C THR A 21 22.28 5.80 8.33
N VAL A 22 21.23 6.50 8.77
CA VAL A 22 19.84 6.18 8.43
C VAL A 22 19.29 7.23 7.48
N VAL A 23 18.69 6.73 6.41
CA VAL A 23 17.79 7.49 5.54
C VAL A 23 16.43 6.84 5.65
N ALA A 24 15.43 7.59 6.12
CA ALA A 24 14.05 7.16 6.21
C ALA A 24 13.18 7.98 5.26
N VAL A 25 12.25 7.34 4.56
CA VAL A 25 11.27 7.97 3.67
C VAL A 25 9.85 7.52 4.08
N PRO A 26 8.83 8.35 3.88
CA PRO A 26 7.52 8.14 4.51
C PRO A 26 6.60 7.21 3.68
N HIS A 27 6.95 5.94 3.55
CA HIS A 27 6.15 4.90 2.87
C HIS A 27 5.73 5.32 1.46
N ILE A 28 6.71 5.69 0.65
CA ILE A 28 6.53 6.22 -0.70
C ILE A 28 7.01 5.25 -1.79
N GLY A 29 7.29 3.98 -1.47
CA GLY A 29 7.76 2.99 -2.44
C GLY A 29 6.88 2.80 -3.68
N SER A 30 5.56 2.95 -3.54
CA SER A 30 4.59 2.89 -4.65
C SER A 30 4.14 4.28 -5.15
N ALA A 31 4.68 5.36 -4.59
CA ALA A 31 4.15 6.71 -4.76
C ALA A 31 4.61 7.42 -6.04
N THR A 32 4.84 6.69 -7.13
CA THR A 32 5.05 7.27 -8.46
C THR A 32 3.73 7.32 -9.24
N HIS A 33 3.70 8.08 -10.34
CA HIS A 33 2.47 8.32 -11.09
C HIS A 33 1.88 7.04 -11.68
N GLU A 34 2.72 6.23 -12.33
CA GLU A 34 2.31 5.03 -13.05
C GLU A 34 1.76 3.93 -12.13
N PRO A 35 2.44 3.54 -11.02
CA PRO A 35 1.89 2.56 -10.08
C PRO A 35 0.62 3.05 -9.42
N ARG A 36 0.53 4.33 -9.03
CA ARG A 36 -0.71 4.87 -8.43
C ARG A 36 -1.88 4.82 -9.40
N TYR A 37 -1.66 5.17 -10.66
CA TYR A 37 -2.68 5.05 -11.70
C TYR A 37 -3.12 3.58 -11.89
N ASN A 38 -2.16 2.67 -12.01
CA ASN A 38 -2.43 1.25 -12.21
C ASN A 38 -3.15 0.61 -11.00
N MET A 39 -2.77 0.99 -9.78
CA MET A 39 -3.45 0.55 -8.55
C MET A 39 -4.90 1.02 -8.52
N ALA A 40 -5.16 2.29 -8.85
CA ALA A 40 -6.53 2.81 -8.92
C ALA A 40 -7.36 2.09 -9.99
N ALA A 41 -6.81 1.89 -11.19
CA ALA A 41 -7.46 1.15 -12.26
C ALA A 41 -7.76 -0.30 -11.85
N CYS A 42 -6.82 -0.98 -11.20
CA CYS A 42 -6.98 -2.33 -10.68
C CYS A 42 -8.09 -2.40 -9.62
N ALA A 43 -8.11 -1.46 -8.66
CA ALA A 43 -9.13 -1.40 -7.62
C ALA A 43 -10.54 -1.22 -8.21
N VAL A 44 -10.70 -0.32 -9.18
CA VAL A 44 -11.98 -0.10 -9.89
C VAL A 44 -12.42 -1.35 -10.64
N ALA A 45 -11.50 -2.03 -11.35
CA ALA A 45 -11.81 -3.25 -12.07
C ALA A 45 -12.29 -4.37 -11.13
N ASN A 46 -11.57 -4.60 -10.00
CA ASN A 46 -11.98 -5.60 -9.01
C ASN A 46 -13.35 -5.28 -8.39
N LEU A 47 -13.67 -4.00 -8.15
CA LEU A 47 -14.97 -3.59 -7.64
C LEU A 47 -16.11 -3.92 -8.62
N ILE A 48 -15.93 -3.59 -9.90
CA ILE A 48 -16.92 -3.88 -10.96
C ILE A 48 -17.15 -5.39 -11.08
N ASP A 49 -16.08 -6.18 -11.08
CA ASP A 49 -16.16 -7.64 -11.15
C ASP A 49 -16.92 -8.20 -9.93
N ALA A 50 -16.60 -7.74 -8.72
CA ALA A 50 -17.26 -8.17 -7.48
C ALA A 50 -18.77 -7.86 -7.49
N MET A 51 -19.18 -6.69 -7.98
CA MET A 51 -20.60 -6.33 -8.14
C MET A 51 -21.35 -7.24 -9.13
N GLN A 52 -20.64 -7.97 -9.98
CA GLN A 52 -21.18 -8.94 -10.93
C GLN A 52 -20.98 -10.38 -10.47
N GLY A 53 -20.59 -10.60 -9.21
CA GLY A 53 -20.35 -11.92 -8.63
C GLY A 53 -19.05 -12.60 -9.08
N ARG A 54 -18.15 -11.86 -9.74
CA ARG A 54 -16.85 -12.35 -10.19
C ARG A 54 -15.77 -11.87 -9.22
N VAL A 55 -15.14 -12.79 -8.50
CA VAL A 55 -14.12 -12.47 -7.47
C VAL A 55 -12.82 -13.25 -7.68
N GLU A 56 -12.57 -13.73 -8.90
CA GLU A 56 -11.42 -14.60 -9.19
C GLU A 56 -10.08 -13.86 -9.17
N LYS A 57 -10.11 -12.53 -9.35
CA LYS A 57 -8.91 -11.67 -9.41
C LYS A 57 -8.76 -10.88 -8.12
N ASN A 58 -7.54 -10.91 -7.55
CA ASN A 58 -7.12 -10.11 -6.40
C ASN A 58 -8.03 -10.20 -5.15
N CYS A 59 -8.96 -11.16 -5.08
CA CYS A 59 -9.73 -11.41 -3.88
C CYS A 59 -8.85 -12.14 -2.87
N VAL A 60 -8.65 -11.52 -1.71
CA VAL A 60 -7.78 -12.05 -0.66
C VAL A 60 -8.48 -13.16 0.14
N ASN A 61 -9.81 -13.10 0.22
CA ASN A 61 -10.65 -13.94 1.05
C ASN A 61 -11.85 -14.50 0.26
N PRO A 62 -11.62 -15.32 -0.79
CA PRO A 62 -12.69 -15.82 -1.66
C PRO A 62 -13.76 -16.64 -0.93
N GLN A 63 -13.43 -17.23 0.21
CA GLN A 63 -14.36 -17.97 1.07
C GLN A 63 -15.49 -17.13 1.68
N VAL A 64 -15.43 -15.80 1.56
CA VAL A 64 -16.45 -14.87 2.09
C VAL A 64 -17.40 -14.37 1.00
N ALA A 65 -17.08 -14.64 -0.28
CA ALA A 65 -17.89 -14.23 -1.42
C ALA A 65 -19.03 -15.21 -1.74
N SER A 66 -19.10 -16.33 -1.01
CA SER A 66 -20.14 -17.37 -1.09
C SER A 66 -21.31 -17.11 -0.16
#